data_AF-A0A3D2NQN4-F1
#
_entry.id   AF-A0A3D2NQN4-F1
#
_cell.length_a   1.000
_cell.length_b   1.000
_cell.length_c   1.000
_cell.angle_alpha   90.00
_cell.angle_beta   90.00
_cell.angle_gamma   90.00
#
_symmetry.space_group_name_H-M   'P 1'
#
loop_
_entity.id
_entity.type
_entity.pdbx_description
1 polymer ?
#
loop_
_entity_poly.entity_id
_entity_poly.type
_entity_poly.pdbx_seq_one_letter_code
_entity_poly.pdbx_strand_id
1 'polypeptide(L)'
;MFDTIEYAGYRLKDLFGWRGEPVWPIDYGLIYLGQQKHSGIFLGPMRIIKKSLDRLEDFVVEHMKEFPSSSRDVDPAFYFMTQANNHRGFWEKSINFLLILSVKAIDDLKKLVENGTAEALNEFVDTVDLQEQVMKFFTKGITQSDEVGFLSRIRDIISNKATNGLRSIKFLPDRADAGGDLLFVAPQGYLQDHIEEFQTLLRTHVSPLIRIDYMSWIDGIETGGVHVEQNLTMKQFSDFISHGTLHVAEWKSESLPTHRVYSVEAFEESKMHMDLLLDELEHKILVNGRPLTSKDIKSAKATIEILKVLLENLGEDVPAMQLPESAYIERNEMQSKIISPLATSFKRITGKHLPLSLHGGLRKNFAMKLDKSDLTIGVLERKE
;
A
#
# COMPACT_ATOMS: atom_id res chain seq x y z
N MET A 1 -14.70 -12.21 10.10
CA MET A 1 -13.71 -11.76 11.10
C MET A 1 -12.42 -11.61 10.33
N PHE A 2 -11.98 -10.37 10.08
CA PHE A 2 -10.72 -10.13 9.40
C PHE A 2 -9.60 -10.27 10.43
N ASP A 3 -8.73 -11.26 10.27
CA ASP A 3 -7.53 -11.37 11.08
C ASP A 3 -6.63 -10.17 10.76
N THR A 4 -6.41 -9.32 11.76
CA THR A 4 -5.49 -8.19 11.67
C THR A 4 -4.11 -8.73 11.97
N ILE A 5 -3.25 -8.82 10.95
CA ILE A 5 -1.85 -9.21 11.12
C ILE A 5 -1.03 -7.91 11.21
N GLU A 6 -0.44 -7.66 12.38
CA GLU A 6 0.56 -6.62 12.54
C GLU A 6 1.88 -7.10 11.93
N TYR A 7 2.43 -6.33 11.00
CA TYR A 7 3.74 -6.60 10.40
C TYR A 7 4.64 -5.38 10.56
N ALA A 8 5.92 -5.64 10.79
CA ALA A 8 6.98 -4.64 10.83
C ALA A 8 8.15 -5.13 9.99
N GLY A 9 8.86 -4.21 9.35
CA GLY A 9 9.99 -4.54 8.50
C GLY A 9 10.92 -3.35 8.31
N TYR A 10 12.15 -3.65 7.92
CA TYR A 10 13.16 -2.67 7.53
C TYR A 10 13.46 -2.82 6.05
N ARG A 11 13.74 -1.70 5.37
CA ARG A 11 14.33 -1.79 4.03
C ARG A 11 15.76 -2.29 4.18
N LEU A 12 16.18 -3.23 3.33
CA LEU A 12 17.55 -3.78 3.39
C LEU A 12 18.63 -2.70 3.28
N LYS A 13 18.40 -1.68 2.43
CA LYS A 13 19.31 -0.53 2.32
C LYS A 13 19.48 0.24 3.64
N ASP A 14 18.40 0.36 4.43
CA ASP A 14 18.42 1.08 5.71
C ASP A 14 19.09 0.21 6.79
N LEU A 15 18.82 -1.11 6.77
CA LEU A 15 19.42 -2.08 7.67
C LEU A 15 20.95 -2.18 7.48
N PHE A 16 21.42 -2.15 6.23
CA PHE A 16 22.83 -2.33 5.90
C PHE A 16 23.60 -1.03 5.64
N GLY A 17 22.91 0.12 5.54
CA GLY A 17 23.52 1.41 5.28
C GLY A 17 24.05 1.59 3.86
N TRP A 18 23.44 0.93 2.87
CA TRP A 18 23.84 1.04 1.46
C TRP A 18 23.53 2.44 0.91
N ARG A 19 24.52 3.06 0.23
CA ARG A 19 24.42 4.42 -0.32
C ARG A 19 23.68 4.52 -1.66
N GLY A 20 23.16 3.41 -2.17
CA GLY A 20 22.47 3.32 -3.45
C GLY A 20 21.63 2.05 -3.54
N GLU A 21 21.00 1.84 -4.69
CA GLU A 21 20.29 0.59 -4.94
C GLU A 21 21.28 -0.57 -5.10
N PRO A 22 21.08 -1.69 -4.38
CA PRO A 22 21.96 -2.84 -4.52
C PRO A 22 21.84 -3.42 -5.91
N VAL A 23 22.98 -3.78 -6.52
CA VAL A 23 22.99 -4.59 -7.73
C VAL A 23 22.78 -6.04 -7.30
N TRP A 24 21.74 -6.67 -7.82
CA TRP A 24 21.41 -8.04 -7.48
C TRP A 24 22.33 -9.02 -8.24
N PRO A 25 23.16 -9.81 -7.54
CA PRO A 25 24.14 -10.71 -8.17
C PRO A 25 23.55 -12.09 -8.50
N ILE A 26 22.23 -12.22 -8.42
CA ILE A 26 21.49 -13.46 -8.64
C ILE A 26 20.30 -13.20 -9.55
N ASP A 27 20.01 -14.20 -10.37
CA ASP A 27 18.70 -14.33 -10.98
C ASP A 27 17.87 -15.30 -10.15
N TYR A 28 16.61 -14.94 -9.94
CA TYR A 28 15.61 -15.83 -9.36
C TYR A 28 14.33 -15.81 -10.18
N GLY A 29 13.53 -16.85 -10.03
CA GLY A 29 12.21 -16.88 -10.64
C GLY A 29 11.27 -17.87 -9.97
N LEU A 30 10.01 -17.81 -10.42
CA LEU A 30 8.92 -18.64 -9.93
C LEU A 30 8.37 -19.47 -11.09
N ILE A 31 8.28 -20.78 -10.87
CA ILE A 31 7.64 -21.71 -11.78
C ILE A 31 6.38 -22.25 -11.12
N TYR A 32 5.25 -22.00 -11.78
CA TYR A 32 3.98 -22.61 -11.46
C TYR A 32 3.98 -24.07 -11.89
N LEU A 33 3.62 -24.96 -10.96
CA LEU A 33 3.74 -26.41 -11.15
C LEU A 33 2.51 -27.05 -11.79
N GLY A 34 1.41 -26.31 -11.97
CA GLY A 34 0.24 -26.83 -12.66
C GLY A 34 -0.61 -27.81 -11.85
N GLN A 35 -0.43 -27.88 -10.54
CA GLN A 35 -1.24 -28.71 -9.64
C GLN A 35 -2.09 -27.80 -8.77
N GLN A 36 -3.32 -28.18 -8.45
CA GLN A 36 -4.07 -27.52 -7.37
C GLN A 36 -3.83 -28.29 -6.08
N LYS A 37 -3.29 -27.63 -5.05
CA LYS A 37 -3.17 -28.19 -3.71
C LYS A 37 -3.66 -27.17 -2.70
N HIS A 38 -4.40 -27.64 -1.70
CA HIS A 38 -4.96 -26.80 -0.65
C HIS A 38 -3.90 -26.42 0.40
N SER A 39 -3.81 -25.13 0.75
CA SER A 39 -2.86 -24.59 1.74
C SER A 39 -3.14 -25.04 3.19
N GLY A 40 -4.35 -25.55 3.48
CA GLY A 40 -4.74 -26.05 4.81
C GLY A 40 -3.92 -27.23 5.35
N ILE A 41 -2.99 -27.76 4.55
CA ILE A 41 -2.19 -28.92 4.88
C ILE A 41 -1.02 -28.56 5.84
N PHE A 42 -0.58 -27.29 5.93
CA PHE A 42 0.60 -26.91 6.74
C PHE A 42 0.37 -26.80 8.24
N LEU A 43 -0.78 -26.28 8.66
CA LEU A 43 -1.05 -25.99 10.08
C LEU A 43 -1.28 -27.25 10.92
N GLY A 44 -1.81 -28.32 10.32
CA GLY A 44 -2.11 -29.56 11.04
C GLY A 44 -0.85 -30.22 11.60
N PRO A 45 0.15 -30.53 10.76
CA PRO A 45 1.36 -31.21 11.21
C PRO A 45 2.27 -30.38 12.11
N MET A 46 2.30 -29.04 11.95
CA MET A 46 2.96 -28.18 12.92
C MET A 46 2.35 -28.32 14.33
N ARG A 47 1.01 -28.39 14.44
CA ARG A 47 0.34 -28.64 15.74
C ARG A 47 0.68 -30.02 16.30
N ILE A 48 0.79 -31.05 15.46
CA ILE A 48 1.16 -32.42 15.89
C ILE A 48 2.60 -32.44 16.41
N ILE A 49 3.52 -31.82 15.69
CA ILE A 49 4.93 -31.76 16.09
C ILE A 49 5.11 -30.93 17.34
N LYS A 50 4.45 -29.77 17.45
CA LYS A 50 4.42 -28.99 18.69
C LYS A 50 3.96 -29.86 19.87
N LYS A 51 2.81 -30.54 19.76
CA LYS A 51 2.32 -31.44 20.83
C LYS A 51 3.31 -32.57 21.14
N SER A 52 4.04 -33.07 20.15
CA SER A 52 5.03 -34.13 20.34
C SER A 52 6.27 -33.61 21.07
N LEU A 53 6.72 -32.40 20.75
CA LEU A 53 7.80 -31.71 21.46
C LEU A 53 7.39 -31.34 22.89
N ASP A 54 6.17 -30.83 23.09
CA ASP A 54 5.62 -30.52 24.42
C ASP A 54 5.59 -31.81 25.29
N ARG A 55 5.12 -32.95 24.75
CA ARG A 55 5.15 -34.25 25.46
C ARG A 55 6.56 -34.75 25.74
N LEU A 56 7.49 -34.55 24.83
CA LEU A 56 8.89 -34.95 25.02
C LEU A 56 9.53 -34.11 26.13
N GLU A 57 9.18 -32.83 26.21
CA GLU A 57 9.58 -31.96 27.30
C GLU A 57 9.02 -32.44 28.64
N ASP A 58 7.71 -32.70 28.72
CA ASP A 58 7.08 -33.26 29.91
C ASP A 58 7.77 -34.55 30.35
N PHE A 59 8.06 -35.46 29.39
CA PHE A 59 8.77 -36.70 29.66
C PHE A 59 10.16 -36.45 30.25
N VAL A 60 10.98 -35.57 29.65
CA VAL A 60 12.32 -35.26 30.14
C VAL A 60 12.24 -34.60 31.52
N VAL A 61 11.32 -33.65 31.71
CA VAL A 61 11.12 -32.97 32.98
C VAL A 61 10.68 -33.96 34.05
N GLU A 62 9.74 -34.87 33.78
CA GLU A 62 9.25 -35.84 34.76
C GLU A 62 10.30 -36.92 35.09
N HIS A 63 10.95 -37.50 34.08
CA HIS A 63 11.76 -38.71 34.25
C HIS A 63 13.26 -38.44 34.39
N MET A 64 13.75 -37.24 34.05
CA MET A 64 15.16 -36.87 34.15
C MET A 64 15.43 -35.82 35.23
N LYS A 65 14.42 -35.45 36.05
CA LYS A 65 14.57 -34.55 37.22
C LYS A 65 15.59 -35.06 38.24
N GLU A 66 15.69 -36.37 38.39
CA GLU A 66 16.54 -37.04 39.38
C GLU A 66 17.94 -37.36 38.85
N PHE A 67 18.26 -37.03 37.60
CA PHE A 67 19.63 -37.16 37.11
C PHE A 67 20.52 -36.18 37.89
N PRO A 68 21.42 -36.65 38.78
CA PRO A 68 22.13 -35.77 39.68
C PRO A 68 23.22 -35.02 38.89
N SER A 69 23.01 -33.72 38.71
CA SER A 69 24.03 -32.78 38.21
C SER A 69 25.28 -32.74 39.10
N SER A 70 25.20 -33.26 40.32
CA SER A 70 26.27 -33.27 41.31
C SER A 70 27.32 -34.39 41.16
N SER A 71 27.22 -35.26 40.15
CA SER A 71 28.13 -36.43 40.03
C SER A 71 29.03 -36.47 38.78
N ARG A 72 28.96 -35.46 37.90
CA ARG A 72 29.79 -35.38 36.68
C ARG A 72 30.24 -33.94 36.44
N ASP A 73 31.51 -33.76 36.07
CA ASP A 73 32.07 -32.45 35.68
C ASP A 73 31.39 -31.84 34.42
N VAL A 74 30.54 -32.61 33.73
CA VAL A 74 29.84 -32.19 32.51
C VAL A 74 28.41 -32.74 32.55
N ASP A 75 27.42 -31.85 32.67
CA ASP A 75 26.02 -32.21 32.49
C ASP A 75 25.77 -32.55 31.01
N PRO A 76 24.95 -33.58 30.70
CA PRO A 76 24.60 -33.88 29.33
C PRO A 76 23.90 -32.69 28.64
N ALA A 77 24.20 -32.46 27.36
CA ALA A 77 23.63 -31.34 26.61
C ALA A 77 22.08 -31.30 26.65
N PHE A 78 21.41 -32.46 26.69
CA PHE A 78 19.95 -32.54 26.78
C PHE A 78 19.40 -32.04 28.12
N TYR A 79 20.18 -32.08 29.20
CA TYR A 79 19.79 -31.62 30.53
C TYR A 79 19.79 -30.09 30.61
N PHE A 80 20.82 -29.42 30.07
CA PHE A 80 20.84 -27.96 29.91
C PHE A 80 19.69 -27.47 29.03
N MET A 81 19.32 -28.27 28.02
CA MET A 81 18.21 -27.94 27.14
C MET A 81 16.83 -28.08 27.80
N THR A 82 16.68 -28.64 29.00
CA THR A 82 15.36 -28.76 29.65
C THR A 82 15.26 -28.07 31.01
N GLN A 83 16.36 -27.97 31.76
CA GLN A 83 16.32 -27.49 33.14
C GLN A 83 16.79 -26.02 33.31
N ALA A 84 17.71 -25.53 32.46
CA ALA A 84 18.39 -24.25 32.72
C ALA A 84 17.66 -22.98 32.24
N ASN A 85 16.65 -23.09 31.36
CA ASN A 85 16.07 -21.94 30.64
C ASN A 85 14.58 -21.68 30.95
N ASN A 86 14.16 -21.67 32.22
CA ASN A 86 12.82 -21.26 32.66
C ASN A 86 11.64 -21.93 31.89
N HIS A 87 11.78 -23.21 31.51
CA HIS A 87 10.74 -23.93 30.73
C HIS A 87 10.39 -23.29 29.38
N ARG A 88 11.32 -22.57 28.72
CA ARG A 88 11.17 -22.21 27.31
C ARG A 88 11.24 -23.49 26.48
N GLY A 89 10.07 -24.01 26.14
CA GLY A 89 9.91 -25.38 25.68
C GLY A 89 10.65 -25.74 24.39
N PHE A 90 10.73 -27.04 24.10
CA PHE A 90 11.44 -27.53 22.91
C PHE A 90 10.91 -26.94 21.59
N TRP A 91 9.61 -26.61 21.55
CA TRP A 91 9.01 -25.89 20.43
C TRP A 91 9.59 -24.48 20.27
N GLU A 92 9.69 -23.69 21.34
CA GLU A 92 10.22 -22.33 21.27
C GLU A 92 11.68 -22.33 20.79
N LYS A 93 12.49 -23.28 21.27
CA LYS A 93 13.89 -23.45 20.83
C LYS A 93 14.00 -23.80 19.34
N SER A 94 13.13 -24.68 18.88
CA SER A 94 12.99 -25.05 17.48
C SER A 94 12.67 -23.83 16.59
N ILE A 95 11.72 -22.99 17.03
CA ILE A 95 11.38 -21.76 16.32
C ILE A 95 12.52 -20.74 16.37
N ASN A 96 13.18 -20.59 17.52
CA ASN A 96 14.33 -19.69 17.65
C ASN A 96 15.48 -20.10 16.72
N PHE A 97 15.70 -21.40 16.50
CA PHE A 97 16.70 -21.86 15.54
C PHE A 97 16.35 -21.46 14.10
N LEU A 98 15.08 -21.54 13.70
CA LEU A 98 14.63 -21.02 12.40
C LEU A 98 14.83 -19.50 12.27
N LEU A 99 14.61 -18.74 13.35
CA LEU A 99 14.88 -17.31 13.38
C LEU A 99 16.38 -17.02 13.20
N ILE A 100 17.25 -17.77 13.87
CA ILE A 100 18.71 -17.66 13.71
C ILE A 100 19.11 -17.93 12.25
N LEU A 101 18.58 -18.99 11.63
CA LEU A 101 18.83 -19.27 10.21
C LEU A 101 18.33 -18.15 9.30
N SER A 102 17.19 -17.53 9.62
CA SER A 102 16.67 -16.38 8.86
C SER A 102 17.60 -15.16 8.96
N VAL A 103 18.13 -14.88 10.16
CA VAL A 103 19.11 -13.81 10.36
C VAL A 103 20.42 -14.12 9.63
N LYS A 104 20.88 -15.38 9.66
CA LYS A 104 22.05 -15.81 8.89
C LYS A 104 21.84 -15.64 7.38
N ALA A 105 20.66 -15.99 6.86
CA ALA A 105 20.35 -15.81 5.44
C ALA A 105 20.38 -14.33 5.04
N ILE A 106 19.92 -13.42 5.92
CA ILE A 106 20.01 -11.97 5.71
C ILE A 106 21.47 -11.50 5.71
N ASP A 107 22.32 -12.01 6.61
CA ASP A 107 23.76 -11.71 6.65
C ASP A 107 24.49 -12.24 5.40
N ASP A 108 24.22 -13.47 4.98
CA ASP A 108 24.82 -14.05 3.79
C ASP A 108 24.34 -13.33 2.52
N LEU A 109 23.06 -12.91 2.46
CA LEU A 109 22.55 -12.05 1.39
C LEU A 109 23.30 -10.71 1.34
N LYS A 110 23.59 -10.11 2.49
CA LYS A 110 24.38 -8.88 2.55
C LYS A 110 25.75 -9.09 1.93
N LYS A 111 26.48 -10.14 2.34
CA LYS A 111 27.80 -10.49 1.78
C LYS A 111 27.72 -10.74 0.27
N LEU A 112 26.66 -11.41 -0.17
CA LEU A 112 26.41 -11.70 -1.57
C LEU A 112 26.21 -10.39 -2.36
N VAL A 113 25.37 -9.48 -1.90
CA VAL A 113 25.15 -8.18 -2.56
C VAL A 113 26.41 -7.30 -2.55
N GLU A 114 27.18 -7.32 -1.47
CA GLU A 114 28.39 -6.48 -1.35
C GLU A 114 29.57 -7.01 -2.16
N ASN A 115 29.71 -8.34 -2.29
CA ASN A 115 30.89 -8.96 -2.92
C ASN A 115 30.61 -9.59 -4.29
N GLY A 116 29.39 -10.00 -4.57
CA GLY A 116 28.98 -10.66 -5.82
C GLY A 116 29.73 -11.97 -6.13
N THR A 117 30.36 -12.61 -5.15
CA THR A 117 31.20 -13.79 -5.38
C THR A 117 30.38 -15.07 -5.42
N ALA A 118 30.88 -16.06 -6.17
CA ALA A 118 30.30 -17.41 -6.19
C ALA A 118 30.32 -18.09 -4.80
N GLU A 119 31.33 -17.78 -3.98
CA GLU A 119 31.42 -18.26 -2.59
C GLU A 119 30.29 -17.69 -1.73
N ALA A 120 30.06 -16.37 -1.77
CA ALA A 120 28.96 -15.75 -1.04
C ALA A 120 27.58 -16.25 -1.52
N LEU A 121 27.45 -16.56 -2.81
CA LEU A 121 26.24 -17.18 -3.37
C LEU A 121 26.03 -18.57 -2.78
N ASN A 122 27.08 -19.40 -2.70
CA ASN A 122 26.98 -20.73 -2.12
C ASN A 122 26.64 -20.66 -0.63
N GLU A 123 27.28 -19.76 0.14
CA GLU A 123 26.94 -19.58 1.56
C GLU A 123 25.48 -19.19 1.78
N PHE A 124 24.97 -18.25 0.98
CA PHE A 124 23.56 -17.84 1.02
C PHE A 124 22.62 -19.01 0.70
N VAL A 125 22.92 -19.74 -0.38
CA VAL A 125 22.14 -20.91 -0.82
C VAL A 125 22.15 -22.02 0.22
N ASP A 126 23.32 -22.35 0.79
CA ASP A 126 23.46 -23.38 1.81
C ASP A 126 22.64 -23.05 3.06
N THR A 127 22.62 -21.77 3.46
CA THR A 127 21.78 -21.32 4.59
C THR A 127 20.29 -21.44 4.27
N VAL A 128 19.85 -21.04 3.07
CA VAL A 128 18.46 -21.18 2.64
C VAL A 128 18.04 -22.65 2.57
N ASP A 129 18.89 -23.52 2.04
CA ASP A 129 18.66 -24.95 1.95
C ASP A 129 18.62 -25.60 3.34
N LEU A 130 19.50 -25.20 4.26
CA LEU A 130 19.45 -25.65 5.64
C LEU A 130 18.14 -25.23 6.32
N GLN A 131 17.69 -23.99 6.12
CA GLN A 131 16.40 -23.52 6.63
C GLN A 131 15.25 -24.36 6.08
N GLU A 132 15.27 -24.69 4.79
CA GLU A 132 14.25 -25.54 4.16
C GLU A 132 14.27 -26.97 4.73
N GLN A 133 15.45 -27.56 4.95
CA GLN A 133 15.60 -28.89 5.57
C GLN A 133 15.03 -28.92 6.99
N VAL A 134 15.26 -27.88 7.77
CA VAL A 134 14.69 -27.72 9.12
C VAL A 134 13.18 -27.53 9.03
N MET A 135 12.67 -26.73 8.09
CA MET A 135 11.23 -26.60 7.85
C MET A 135 10.59 -27.93 7.47
N LYS A 136 11.28 -28.76 6.68
CA LYS A 136 10.83 -30.11 6.32
C LYS A 136 10.68 -31.03 7.52
N PHE A 137 11.46 -30.85 8.58
CA PHE A 137 11.22 -31.55 9.84
C PHE A 137 9.82 -31.22 10.40
N PHE A 138 9.44 -29.93 10.38
CA PHE A 138 8.12 -29.46 10.85
C PHE A 138 6.96 -29.81 9.90
N THR A 139 7.25 -30.22 8.67
CA THR A 139 6.25 -30.55 7.67
C THR A 139 6.29 -32.02 7.24
N LYS A 140 7.15 -32.86 7.82
CA LYS A 140 7.36 -34.26 7.37
C LYS A 140 6.13 -35.17 7.50
N GLY A 141 5.08 -34.74 8.21
CA GLY A 141 3.78 -35.41 8.26
C GLY A 141 2.79 -35.00 7.14
N ILE A 142 3.15 -34.04 6.28
CA ILE A 142 2.30 -33.42 5.24
C ILE A 142 2.55 -34.04 3.88
N THR A 143 3.81 -34.32 3.57
CA THR A 143 4.17 -34.78 2.24
C THR A 143 3.67 -36.20 2.08
N GLN A 144 2.48 -36.34 1.49
CA GLN A 144 2.08 -37.57 0.80
C GLN A 144 3.29 -38.03 -0.03
N SER A 145 3.55 -39.33 -0.07
CA SER A 145 4.70 -39.95 -0.77
C SER A 145 4.96 -39.36 -2.16
N ASP A 146 3.91 -38.88 -2.83
CA ASP A 146 3.93 -38.33 -4.17
C ASP A 146 4.59 -36.94 -4.25
N GLU A 147 4.54 -36.13 -3.19
CA GLU A 147 5.17 -34.80 -3.16
C GLU A 147 6.68 -34.88 -2.92
N VAL A 148 7.11 -35.76 -2.01
CA VAL A 148 8.54 -36.06 -1.84
C VAL A 148 9.09 -36.64 -3.14
N GLY A 149 8.37 -37.57 -3.77
CA GLY A 149 8.75 -38.11 -5.07
C GLY A 149 8.78 -37.05 -6.18
N PHE A 150 7.83 -36.11 -6.18
CA PHE A 150 7.77 -35.02 -7.16
C PHE A 150 8.92 -34.02 -7.00
N LEU A 151 9.17 -33.53 -5.80
CA LEU A 151 10.29 -32.62 -5.53
C LEU A 151 11.64 -33.31 -5.69
N SER A 152 11.74 -34.60 -5.35
CA SER A 152 12.91 -35.41 -5.65
C SER A 152 13.15 -35.49 -7.16
N ARG A 153 12.12 -35.76 -7.97
CA ARG A 153 12.25 -35.77 -9.44
C ARG A 153 12.72 -34.42 -9.99
N ILE A 154 12.18 -33.31 -9.49
CA ILE A 154 12.61 -31.97 -9.89
C ILE A 154 14.09 -31.76 -9.52
N ARG A 155 14.49 -32.11 -8.29
CA ARG A 155 15.90 -32.05 -7.86
C ARG A 155 16.80 -32.96 -8.68
N ASP A 156 16.35 -34.16 -9.02
CA ASP A 156 17.12 -35.12 -9.81
C ASP A 156 17.32 -34.62 -11.24
N ILE A 157 16.31 -33.99 -11.84
CA ILE A 157 16.43 -33.31 -13.14
C ILE A 157 17.48 -32.20 -13.04
N ILE A 158 17.42 -31.40 -11.97
CA ILE A 158 18.31 -30.25 -11.79
C ILE A 158 19.75 -30.68 -11.48
N SER A 159 19.92 -31.75 -10.70
CA SER A 159 21.23 -32.24 -10.28
C SER A 159 21.91 -33.09 -11.35
N ASN A 160 21.16 -33.80 -12.20
CA ASN A 160 21.72 -34.78 -13.14
C ASN A 160 21.64 -34.39 -14.62
N LYS A 161 20.83 -33.39 -15.04
CA LYS A 161 20.55 -33.11 -16.47
C LYS A 161 20.81 -31.67 -16.92
N ALA A 162 22.03 -31.17 -16.73
CA ALA A 162 22.55 -29.96 -17.39
C ALA A 162 22.15 -28.59 -16.82
N THR A 163 21.79 -28.49 -15.54
CA THR A 163 21.63 -27.19 -14.85
C THR A 163 22.69 -26.92 -13.78
N ASN A 164 23.97 -27.08 -14.13
CA ASN A 164 25.11 -26.88 -13.19
C ASN A 164 25.17 -25.47 -12.56
N GLY A 165 24.39 -24.49 -13.06
CA GLY A 165 24.26 -23.17 -12.48
C GLY A 165 23.03 -22.95 -11.59
N LEU A 166 22.04 -23.85 -11.56
CA LEU A 166 20.96 -23.76 -10.56
C LEU A 166 21.53 -24.11 -9.18
N ARG A 167 21.27 -23.25 -8.18
CA ARG A 167 21.91 -23.37 -6.85
C ARG A 167 20.94 -23.78 -5.76
N SER A 168 19.74 -23.21 -5.71
CA SER A 168 18.71 -23.56 -4.71
C SER A 168 17.33 -23.69 -5.34
N ILE A 169 16.49 -24.53 -4.73
CA ILE A 169 15.09 -24.74 -5.09
C ILE A 169 14.26 -24.78 -3.82
N LYS A 170 13.28 -23.88 -3.71
CA LYS A 170 12.34 -23.82 -2.60
C LYS A 170 10.91 -23.93 -3.11
N PHE A 171 10.16 -24.85 -2.52
CA PHE A 171 8.72 -24.91 -2.75
C PHE A 171 8.01 -23.84 -1.93
N LEU A 172 7.18 -23.02 -2.59
CA LEU A 172 6.34 -22.00 -2.00
C LEU A 172 4.89 -22.49 -2.03
N PRO A 173 4.37 -23.03 -0.93
CA PRO A 173 3.04 -23.66 -0.93
C PRO A 173 1.86 -22.68 -0.97
N ASP A 174 2.10 -21.37 -0.88
CA ASP A 174 1.14 -20.43 -0.32
C ASP A 174 0.16 -19.81 -1.32
N ARG A 175 -0.04 -20.44 -2.48
CA ARG A 175 -1.18 -20.10 -3.35
C ARG A 175 -2.30 -21.07 -3.05
N ALA A 176 -3.23 -20.62 -2.19
CA ALA A 176 -4.37 -21.37 -1.66
C ALA A 176 -5.16 -22.20 -2.70
N ASP A 177 -5.07 -21.81 -3.98
CA ASP A 177 -5.86 -22.36 -5.08
C ASP A 177 -5.03 -22.90 -6.26
N ALA A 178 -3.69 -22.81 -6.19
CA ALA A 178 -2.78 -22.99 -7.34
C ALA A 178 -1.64 -24.00 -7.10
N GLY A 179 -1.68 -24.75 -5.99
CA GLY A 179 -0.74 -25.85 -5.69
C GLY A 179 0.75 -25.55 -5.79
N GLY A 180 1.07 -24.31 -5.44
CA GLY A 180 2.41 -23.87 -5.10
C GLY A 180 3.29 -23.52 -6.30
N ASP A 181 4.22 -22.62 -6.02
CA ASP A 181 5.25 -22.22 -6.96
C ASP A 181 6.60 -22.81 -6.52
N LEU A 182 7.47 -23.04 -7.49
CA LEU A 182 8.86 -23.39 -7.25
C LEU A 182 9.71 -22.15 -7.42
N LEU A 183 10.32 -21.68 -6.34
CA LEU A 183 11.36 -20.65 -6.36
C LEU A 183 12.69 -21.32 -6.70
N PHE A 184 13.39 -20.79 -7.70
CA PHE A 184 14.77 -21.20 -8.01
C PHE A 184 15.68 -19.97 -8.02
N VAL A 185 16.94 -20.21 -7.70
CA VAL A 185 18.00 -19.20 -7.64
C VAL A 185 19.20 -19.68 -8.44
N ALA A 186 19.78 -18.78 -9.24
CA ALA A 186 20.97 -19.00 -10.06
C ALA A 186 21.89 -17.77 -10.06
N PRO A 187 23.16 -17.91 -10.46
CA PRO A 187 23.99 -16.77 -10.81
C PRO A 187 23.31 -15.88 -11.86
N GLN A 188 23.54 -14.58 -11.76
CA GLN A 188 23.04 -13.61 -12.73
C GLN A 188 23.41 -13.99 -14.18
N GLY A 189 22.46 -13.89 -15.09
CA GLY A 189 22.59 -14.24 -16.51
C GLY A 189 22.41 -15.73 -16.81
N TYR A 190 22.60 -16.62 -15.84
CA TYR A 190 22.56 -18.06 -16.09
C TYR A 190 21.20 -18.52 -16.64
N LEU A 191 20.12 -18.01 -16.04
CA LEU A 191 18.78 -18.44 -16.41
C LEU A 191 18.35 -17.89 -17.78
N GLN A 192 18.89 -16.76 -18.21
CA GLN A 192 18.58 -16.18 -19.52
C GLN A 192 18.91 -17.15 -20.66
N ASP A 193 20.03 -17.86 -20.53
CA ASP A 193 20.50 -18.80 -21.55
C ASP A 193 19.85 -20.19 -21.44
N HIS A 194 19.35 -20.57 -20.27
CA HIS A 194 18.96 -21.97 -19.98
C HIS A 194 17.48 -22.16 -19.65
N ILE A 195 16.69 -21.08 -19.52
CA ILE A 195 15.33 -21.19 -18.99
C ILE A 195 14.38 -21.96 -19.92
N GLU A 196 14.52 -21.84 -21.23
CA GLU A 196 13.68 -22.54 -22.20
C GLU A 196 13.92 -24.06 -22.15
N GLU A 197 15.19 -24.47 -22.08
CA GLU A 197 15.56 -25.87 -21.90
C GLU A 197 15.04 -26.40 -20.57
N PHE A 198 15.23 -25.64 -19.49
CA PHE A 198 14.76 -26.01 -18.15
C PHE A 198 13.24 -26.17 -18.11
N GLN A 199 12.48 -25.23 -18.69
CA GLN A 199 11.03 -25.31 -18.79
C GLN A 199 10.60 -26.53 -19.62
N THR A 200 11.30 -26.83 -20.71
CA THR A 200 11.02 -28.00 -21.56
C THR A 200 11.24 -29.30 -20.78
N LEU A 201 12.38 -29.43 -20.10
CA LEU A 201 12.69 -30.59 -19.25
C LEU A 201 11.62 -30.83 -18.18
N LEU A 202 11.22 -29.75 -17.49
CA LEU A 202 10.16 -29.81 -16.50
C LEU A 202 8.82 -30.23 -17.12
N ARG A 203 8.43 -29.65 -18.25
CA ARG A 203 7.18 -30.01 -18.94
C ARG A 203 7.16 -31.47 -19.39
N THR A 204 8.28 -31.98 -19.88
CA THR A 204 8.41 -33.36 -20.37
C THR A 204 8.41 -34.38 -19.24
N HIS A 205 9.09 -34.10 -18.12
CA HIS A 205 9.33 -35.10 -17.08
C HIS A 205 8.44 -34.93 -15.84
N VAL A 206 7.78 -33.78 -15.67
CA VAL A 206 7.06 -33.43 -14.45
C VAL A 206 5.58 -33.15 -14.72
N SER A 207 5.25 -32.11 -15.51
CA SER A 207 3.87 -31.79 -15.85
C SER A 207 3.78 -30.84 -17.06
N PRO A 208 2.92 -31.11 -18.05
CA PRO A 208 2.77 -30.22 -19.21
C PRO A 208 2.15 -28.86 -18.86
N LEU A 209 1.55 -28.73 -17.68
CA LEU A 209 0.91 -27.49 -17.20
C LEU A 209 1.92 -26.50 -16.56
N ILE A 210 3.20 -26.87 -16.51
CA ILE A 210 4.25 -26.02 -15.95
C ILE A 210 4.38 -24.74 -16.76
N ARG A 211 4.43 -23.60 -16.08
CA ARG A 211 4.71 -22.29 -16.69
C ARG A 211 5.58 -21.45 -15.78
N ILE A 212 6.25 -20.49 -16.40
CA ILE A 212 7.04 -19.48 -15.70
C ILE A 212 6.06 -18.38 -15.31
N ASP A 213 6.01 -18.07 -14.01
CA ASP A 213 5.14 -17.04 -13.47
C ASP A 213 5.90 -15.74 -13.21
N TYR A 214 7.20 -15.82 -12.94
CA TYR A 214 8.05 -14.66 -12.70
C TYR A 214 9.52 -14.97 -12.98
N MET A 215 10.25 -13.99 -13.52
CA MET A 215 11.70 -13.99 -13.70
C MET A 215 12.25 -12.60 -13.38
N SER A 216 13.18 -12.54 -12.43
CA SER A 216 13.80 -11.29 -11.97
C SER A 216 14.35 -10.37 -13.08
N TRP A 217 14.88 -10.89 -14.18
CA TRP A 217 15.39 -10.07 -15.30
C TRP A 217 14.32 -9.65 -16.32
N ILE A 218 13.16 -10.33 -16.34
CA ILE A 218 12.03 -9.99 -17.23
C ILE A 218 11.10 -9.02 -16.54
N ASP A 219 10.69 -9.37 -15.32
CA ASP A 219 9.71 -8.63 -14.54
C ASP A 219 10.33 -7.52 -13.69
N GLY A 220 11.67 -7.53 -13.55
CA GLY A 220 12.40 -6.59 -12.71
C GLY A 220 12.23 -6.87 -11.22
N ILE A 221 12.92 -6.09 -10.39
CA ILE A 221 12.84 -6.18 -8.93
C ILE A 221 12.12 -4.93 -8.44
N GLU A 222 11.04 -5.12 -7.68
CA GLU A 222 10.24 -4.00 -7.15
C GLU A 222 11.06 -3.17 -6.15
N THR A 223 11.15 -1.86 -6.38
CA THR A 223 11.95 -0.91 -5.58
C THR A 223 11.10 0.10 -4.80
N GLY A 224 9.83 0.28 -5.19
CA GLY A 224 8.88 1.25 -4.62
C GLY A 224 8.15 0.77 -3.36
N GLY A 225 8.18 -0.53 -3.08
CA GLY A 225 7.52 -1.15 -1.93
C GLY A 225 6.05 -1.51 -2.22
N VAL A 226 5.24 -1.67 -1.18
CA VAL A 226 3.81 -1.99 -1.35
C VAL A 226 3.06 -0.74 -1.81
N HIS A 227 2.52 -0.79 -3.02
CA HIS A 227 1.62 0.23 -3.55
C HIS A 227 0.16 -0.21 -3.38
N VAL A 228 -0.68 0.69 -2.87
CA VAL A 228 -2.14 0.51 -2.89
C VAL A 228 -2.65 1.21 -4.13
N GLU A 229 -3.03 0.42 -5.13
CA GLU A 229 -3.59 0.92 -6.37
C GLU A 229 -5.11 0.94 -6.31
N GLN A 230 -5.74 1.99 -6.85
CA GLN A 230 -7.19 2.08 -6.97
C GLN A 230 -7.59 1.89 -8.43
N ASN A 231 -8.55 1.01 -8.70
CA ASN A 231 -9.11 0.86 -10.03
C ASN A 231 -10.20 1.91 -10.26
N LEU A 232 -9.76 3.12 -10.61
CA LEU A 232 -10.63 4.27 -10.84
C LEU A 232 -11.61 4.03 -12.00
N THR A 233 -11.19 3.29 -13.03
CA THR A 233 -12.03 2.94 -14.19
C THR A 233 -13.23 2.09 -13.77
N MET A 234 -13.01 1.10 -12.90
CA MET A 234 -14.08 0.26 -12.36
C MET A 234 -14.77 0.87 -11.13
N LYS A 235 -14.39 2.08 -10.71
CA LYS A 235 -14.90 2.73 -9.48
C LYS A 235 -14.74 1.84 -8.23
N GLN A 236 -13.66 1.06 -8.19
CA GLN A 236 -13.34 0.25 -7.02
C GLN A 236 -12.40 1.07 -6.14
N PHE A 237 -12.97 1.59 -5.05
CA PHE A 237 -12.26 2.37 -4.06
C PHE A 237 -11.99 1.51 -2.83
N SER A 238 -10.90 1.84 -2.15
CA SER A 238 -10.64 1.28 -0.83
C SER A 238 -11.63 1.86 0.18
N ASP A 239 -12.14 1.04 1.10
CA ASP A 239 -12.99 1.50 2.22
C ASP A 239 -12.26 2.51 3.14
N PHE A 240 -10.93 2.59 3.05
CA PHE A 240 -10.09 3.52 3.81
C PHE A 240 -9.97 4.90 3.16
N ILE A 241 -10.55 5.12 1.97
CA ILE A 241 -10.43 6.37 1.21
C ILE A 241 -11.83 6.86 0.83
N SER A 242 -12.13 8.11 1.18
CA SER A 242 -13.38 8.80 0.85
C SER A 242 -13.69 8.75 -0.65
N HIS A 243 -14.94 8.52 -1.00
CA HIS A 243 -15.37 8.48 -2.39
C HIS A 243 -15.44 9.89 -2.98
N GLY A 244 -14.50 10.20 -3.87
CA GLY A 244 -14.44 11.47 -4.57
C GLY A 244 -13.66 12.54 -3.81
N THR A 245 -13.24 13.54 -4.57
CA THR A 245 -12.49 14.69 -4.08
C THR A 245 -13.11 15.96 -4.63
N LEU A 246 -13.19 16.99 -3.80
CA LEU A 246 -13.74 18.29 -4.13
C LEU A 246 -12.62 19.32 -4.21
N HIS A 247 -12.63 20.13 -5.27
CA HIS A 247 -11.67 21.21 -5.49
C HIS A 247 -12.30 22.52 -5.05
N VAL A 248 -11.66 23.20 -4.10
CA VAL A 248 -12.16 24.47 -3.57
C VAL A 248 -11.07 25.52 -3.69
N ALA A 249 -11.36 26.60 -4.40
CA ALA A 249 -10.56 27.80 -4.39
C ALA A 249 -11.01 28.70 -3.23
N GLU A 250 -10.11 28.98 -2.29
CA GLU A 250 -10.38 29.82 -1.11
C GLU A 250 -9.67 31.16 -1.22
N TRP A 251 -10.41 32.25 -1.10
CA TRP A 251 -9.90 33.60 -0.90
C TRP A 251 -10.02 33.97 0.58
N LYS A 252 -8.88 34.27 1.21
CA LYS A 252 -8.80 34.80 2.57
C LYS A 252 -7.93 36.05 2.54
N SER A 253 -8.43 37.17 3.06
CA SER A 253 -7.66 38.39 3.33
C SER A 253 -6.61 38.76 2.28
N GLU A 254 -6.94 39.62 1.32
CA GLU A 254 -6.04 40.21 0.31
C GLU A 254 -5.13 39.25 -0.51
N SER A 255 -5.19 37.93 -0.31
CA SER A 255 -4.31 36.97 -0.98
C SER A 255 -4.89 36.47 -2.29
N LEU A 256 -4.01 35.94 -3.14
CA LEU A 256 -4.39 35.07 -4.25
C LEU A 256 -5.20 33.86 -3.73
N PRO A 257 -6.05 33.24 -4.58
CA PRO A 257 -6.78 32.04 -4.20
C PRO A 257 -5.82 30.92 -3.81
N THR A 258 -6.11 30.27 -2.69
CA THR A 258 -5.50 28.99 -2.34
C THR A 258 -6.39 27.86 -2.79
N HIS A 259 -5.91 27.01 -3.69
CA HIS A 259 -6.64 25.81 -4.12
C HIS A 259 -6.41 24.68 -3.13
N ARG A 260 -7.50 24.10 -2.64
CA ARG A 260 -7.50 22.96 -1.73
C ARG A 260 -8.28 21.79 -2.32
N VAL A 261 -7.83 20.60 -1.97
CA VAL A 261 -8.52 19.35 -2.28
C VAL A 261 -9.06 18.79 -0.97
N TYR A 262 -10.37 18.61 -0.92
CA TYR A 262 -11.06 18.02 0.22
C TYR A 262 -11.60 16.65 -0.15
N SER A 263 -11.64 15.73 0.82
CA SER A 263 -12.62 14.65 0.76
C SER A 263 -14.04 15.22 0.89
N VAL A 264 -15.05 14.46 0.50
CA VAL A 264 -16.45 14.90 0.66
C VAL A 264 -16.76 15.16 2.13
N GLU A 265 -16.30 14.30 3.04
CA GLU A 265 -16.56 14.42 4.48
C GLU A 265 -15.82 15.63 5.08
N ALA A 266 -14.55 15.83 4.74
CA ALA A 266 -13.79 16.99 5.20
C ALA A 266 -14.36 18.31 4.65
N PHE A 267 -14.89 18.29 3.42
CA PHE A 267 -15.55 19.44 2.84
C PHE A 267 -16.81 19.83 3.61
N GLU A 268 -17.64 18.86 3.98
CA GLU A 268 -18.88 19.08 4.75
C GLU A 268 -18.62 19.76 6.10
N GLU A 269 -17.50 19.45 6.76
CA GLU A 269 -17.07 20.15 7.97
C GLU A 269 -16.53 21.55 7.65
N SER A 270 -15.67 21.67 6.63
CA SER A 270 -15.00 22.92 6.28
C SER A 270 -15.94 24.02 5.78
N LYS A 271 -17.01 23.68 5.05
CA LYS A 271 -17.93 24.66 4.44
C LYS A 271 -18.67 25.51 5.47
N MET A 272 -18.79 25.03 6.71
CA MET A 272 -19.38 25.77 7.83
C MET A 272 -18.48 26.90 8.33
N HIS A 273 -17.20 26.91 7.94
CA HIS A 273 -16.23 27.94 8.29
C HIS A 273 -16.02 28.98 7.18
N MET A 274 -16.70 28.85 6.05
CA MET A 274 -16.65 29.83 4.96
C MET A 274 -17.77 30.84 5.12
N ASP A 275 -17.44 32.14 5.10
CA ASP A 275 -18.44 33.21 5.19
C ASP A 275 -19.38 33.17 3.98
N LEU A 276 -18.82 32.92 2.79
CA LEU A 276 -19.55 32.77 1.53
C LEU A 276 -18.95 31.60 0.73
N LEU A 277 -19.78 30.69 0.24
CA LEU A 277 -19.39 29.60 -0.66
C LEU A 277 -20.23 29.65 -1.93
N LEU A 278 -19.55 29.67 -3.07
CA LEU A 278 -20.14 29.60 -4.40
C LEU A 278 -20.00 28.16 -4.92
N ASP A 279 -21.10 27.42 -4.93
CA ASP A 279 -21.14 26.03 -5.39
C ASP A 279 -21.49 25.98 -6.87
N GLU A 280 -20.50 25.75 -7.73
CA GLU A 280 -20.71 25.65 -9.17
C GLU A 280 -21.34 24.32 -9.60
N LEU A 281 -21.14 23.26 -8.83
CA LEU A 281 -21.64 21.93 -9.15
C LEU A 281 -23.15 21.87 -9.00
N GLU A 282 -23.67 22.47 -7.92
CA GLU A 282 -25.10 22.49 -7.62
C GLU A 282 -25.79 23.83 -7.91
N HIS A 283 -25.02 24.85 -8.33
CA HIS A 283 -25.48 26.23 -8.55
C HIS A 283 -26.13 26.85 -7.30
N LYS A 284 -25.52 26.62 -6.13
CA LYS A 284 -25.98 27.13 -4.84
C LYS A 284 -25.02 28.17 -4.29
N ILE A 285 -25.57 29.13 -3.55
CA ILE A 285 -24.77 30.08 -2.77
C ILE A 285 -25.04 29.76 -1.31
N LEU A 286 -23.99 29.47 -0.55
CA LEU A 286 -24.07 29.19 0.87
C LEU A 286 -23.45 30.36 1.64
N VAL A 287 -24.11 30.78 2.71
CA VAL A 287 -23.59 31.80 3.63
C VAL A 287 -23.45 31.14 4.99
N ASN A 288 -22.21 31.04 5.50
CA ASN A 288 -21.89 30.33 6.74
C ASN A 288 -22.49 28.90 6.76
N GLY A 289 -22.26 28.15 5.68
CA GLY A 289 -22.79 26.80 5.45
C GLY A 289 -24.30 26.68 5.16
N ARG A 290 -25.06 27.79 5.16
CA ARG A 290 -26.52 27.77 4.93
C ARG A 290 -26.86 28.13 3.47
N PRO A 291 -27.58 27.27 2.72
CA PRO A 291 -27.94 27.57 1.34
C PRO A 291 -28.96 28.70 1.25
N LEU A 292 -28.70 29.68 0.39
CA LEU A 292 -29.66 30.71 0.01
C LEU A 292 -30.74 30.12 -0.89
N THR A 293 -31.99 30.51 -0.67
CA THR A 293 -33.13 30.04 -1.46
C THR A 293 -33.47 31.02 -2.58
N SER A 294 -34.38 30.63 -3.48
CA SER A 294 -34.90 31.53 -4.52
C SER A 294 -35.63 32.77 -3.98
N LYS A 295 -36.06 32.74 -2.71
CA LYS A 295 -36.61 33.90 -2.00
C LYS A 295 -35.51 34.91 -1.63
N ASP A 296 -34.30 34.42 -1.39
CA ASP A 296 -33.13 35.21 -1.00
C ASP A 296 -32.37 35.71 -2.23
N ILE A 297 -32.25 34.90 -3.28
CA ILE A 297 -31.60 35.29 -4.53
C ILE A 297 -32.29 34.65 -5.74
N LYS A 298 -32.74 35.49 -6.68
CA LYS A 298 -33.55 35.01 -7.82
C LYS A 298 -32.74 34.28 -8.89
N SER A 299 -31.45 34.55 -8.99
CA SER A 299 -30.56 33.95 -9.99
C SER A 299 -29.22 33.58 -9.36
N ALA A 300 -29.18 32.45 -8.65
CA ALA A 300 -27.96 31.95 -8.00
C ALA A 300 -26.85 31.71 -9.03
N LYS A 301 -27.16 31.06 -10.16
CA LYS A 301 -26.20 30.80 -11.24
C LYS A 301 -25.53 32.09 -11.76
N ALA A 302 -26.32 33.08 -12.20
CA ALA A 302 -25.75 34.34 -12.70
C ALA A 302 -24.99 35.10 -11.62
N THR A 303 -25.44 35.01 -10.36
CA THR A 303 -24.73 35.62 -9.24
C THR A 303 -23.37 34.96 -9.01
N ILE A 304 -23.29 33.63 -9.06
CA ILE A 304 -22.03 32.89 -8.95
C ILE A 304 -21.06 33.34 -10.05
N GLU A 305 -21.52 33.35 -11.31
CA GLU A 305 -20.70 33.77 -12.45
C GLU A 305 -20.17 35.20 -12.29
N ILE A 306 -21.02 36.15 -11.86
CA ILE A 306 -20.60 37.54 -11.59
C ILE A 306 -19.59 37.60 -10.45
N LEU A 307 -19.85 36.92 -9.33
CA LEU A 307 -18.96 36.96 -8.17
C LEU A 307 -17.59 36.34 -8.45
N LYS A 308 -17.50 35.32 -9.31
CA LYS A 308 -16.22 34.78 -9.76
C LYS A 308 -15.37 35.82 -10.47
N VAL A 309 -15.96 36.52 -11.45
CA VAL A 309 -15.25 37.60 -12.16
C VAL A 309 -14.80 38.68 -11.17
N LEU A 310 -15.61 39.01 -10.18
CA LEU A 310 -15.24 39.97 -9.15
C LEU A 310 -14.16 39.46 -8.17
N LEU A 311 -14.10 38.16 -7.88
CA LEU A 311 -13.04 37.54 -7.07
C LEU A 311 -11.71 37.47 -7.83
N GLU A 312 -11.76 37.26 -9.14
CA GLU A 312 -10.59 37.31 -10.03
C GLU A 312 -10.02 38.74 -10.16
N ASN A 313 -10.88 39.76 -10.02
CA ASN A 313 -10.53 41.19 -10.08
C ASN A 313 -10.73 41.87 -8.71
N LEU A 314 -10.34 41.19 -7.62
CA LEU A 314 -10.64 41.61 -6.26
C LEU A 314 -10.07 43.02 -5.97
N GLY A 315 -10.94 43.92 -5.52
CA GLY A 315 -10.59 45.31 -5.21
C GLY A 315 -10.50 46.23 -6.43
N GLU A 316 -10.84 45.77 -7.63
CA GLU A 316 -10.90 46.57 -8.85
C GLU A 316 -12.34 46.78 -9.34
N ASP A 317 -12.58 47.90 -10.03
CA ASP A 317 -13.86 48.18 -10.66
C ASP A 317 -13.98 47.37 -11.97
N VAL A 318 -14.89 46.40 -11.99
CA VAL A 318 -15.22 45.61 -13.18
C VAL A 318 -16.36 46.28 -13.96
N PRO A 319 -16.11 46.82 -15.16
CA PRO A 319 -17.14 47.44 -15.97
C PRO A 319 -18.17 46.41 -16.43
N ALA A 320 -19.43 46.84 -16.61
CA ALA A 320 -20.54 45.98 -17.01
C ALA A 320 -20.28 45.16 -18.31
N MET A 321 -19.38 45.62 -19.17
CA MET A 321 -19.00 44.93 -20.41
C MET A 321 -18.10 43.71 -20.20
N GLN A 322 -17.44 43.60 -19.04
CA GLN A 322 -16.59 42.46 -18.67
C GLN A 322 -17.35 41.42 -17.84
N LEU A 323 -18.57 41.74 -17.41
CA LEU A 323 -19.43 40.77 -16.73
C LEU A 323 -19.97 39.74 -17.74
N PRO A 324 -20.29 38.52 -17.29
CA PRO A 324 -20.82 37.46 -18.16
C PRO A 324 -22.06 37.90 -18.94
N GLU A 325 -22.34 37.35 -20.13
CA GLU A 325 -23.55 37.71 -20.90
C GLU A 325 -24.86 37.39 -20.18
N SER A 326 -24.82 36.45 -19.22
CA SER A 326 -25.91 36.14 -18.30
C SER A 326 -26.20 37.27 -17.30
N ALA A 327 -25.32 38.26 -17.19
CA ALA A 327 -25.44 39.39 -16.29
C ALA A 327 -26.48 40.39 -16.80
N TYR A 328 -27.29 40.90 -15.87
CA TYR A 328 -28.30 41.90 -16.17
C TYR A 328 -27.67 43.16 -16.77
N ILE A 329 -28.11 43.55 -17.97
CA ILE A 329 -27.57 44.70 -18.74
C ILE A 329 -27.95 46.03 -18.06
N GLU A 330 -28.92 46.02 -17.16
CA GLU A 330 -29.40 47.21 -16.45
C GLU A 330 -28.93 47.25 -14.99
N ARG A 331 -28.33 48.39 -14.61
CA ARG A 331 -27.91 48.69 -13.22
C ARG A 331 -29.00 48.40 -12.18
N ASN A 332 -30.26 48.77 -12.46
CA ASN A 332 -31.37 48.60 -11.54
C ASN A 332 -31.73 47.12 -11.33
N GLU A 333 -31.61 46.30 -12.37
CA GLU A 333 -31.82 44.87 -12.26
C GLU A 333 -30.69 44.21 -11.47
N MET A 334 -29.44 44.57 -11.75
CA MET A 334 -28.27 44.11 -10.99
C MET A 334 -28.42 44.41 -9.49
N GLN A 335 -28.80 45.66 -9.17
CA GLN A 335 -29.01 46.12 -7.81
C GLN A 335 -30.15 45.34 -7.13
N SER A 336 -31.29 45.17 -7.79
CA SER A 336 -32.50 44.60 -7.18
C SER A 336 -32.53 43.07 -7.15
N LYS A 337 -31.84 42.39 -8.07
CA LYS A 337 -31.86 40.93 -8.20
C LYS A 337 -30.64 40.23 -7.62
N ILE A 338 -29.49 40.91 -7.56
CA ILE A 338 -28.22 40.32 -7.12
C ILE A 338 -27.67 41.04 -5.89
N ILE A 339 -27.33 42.32 -6.02
CA ILE A 339 -26.54 43.02 -4.98
C ILE A 339 -27.33 43.19 -3.69
N SER A 340 -28.51 43.84 -3.75
CA SER A 340 -29.30 44.10 -2.55
C SER A 340 -29.75 42.79 -1.87
N PRO A 341 -30.28 41.79 -2.61
CA PRO A 341 -30.68 40.52 -1.99
C PRO A 341 -29.51 39.76 -1.37
N LEU A 342 -28.35 39.68 -2.04
CA LEU A 342 -27.17 39.00 -1.51
C LEU A 342 -26.61 39.73 -0.28
N ALA A 343 -26.42 41.04 -0.36
CA ALA A 343 -25.90 41.84 0.75
C ALA A 343 -26.84 41.81 1.98
N THR A 344 -28.15 41.85 1.75
CA THR A 344 -29.16 41.76 2.82
C THR A 344 -29.14 40.36 3.46
N SER A 345 -29.13 39.31 2.65
CA SER A 345 -29.10 37.92 3.13
C SER A 345 -27.80 37.63 3.88
N PHE A 346 -26.67 38.08 3.35
CA PHE A 346 -25.36 37.96 3.98
C PHE A 346 -25.34 38.66 5.34
N LYS A 347 -25.71 39.95 5.40
CA LYS A 347 -25.77 40.70 6.66
C LYS A 347 -26.72 40.07 7.68
N ARG A 348 -27.87 39.56 7.24
CA ARG A 348 -28.84 38.87 8.09
C ARG A 348 -28.27 37.59 8.71
N ILE A 349 -27.44 36.85 7.98
CA ILE A 349 -26.91 35.54 8.42
C ILE A 349 -25.59 35.70 9.21
N THR A 350 -24.68 36.55 8.77
CA THR A 350 -23.33 36.68 9.37
C THR A 350 -23.19 37.88 10.30
N GLY A 351 -24.10 38.86 10.23
CA GLY A 351 -23.96 40.16 10.91
C GLY A 351 -22.91 41.09 10.25
N LYS A 352 -22.16 40.60 9.26
CA LYS A 352 -21.10 41.34 8.56
C LYS A 352 -21.66 42.01 7.29
N HIS A 353 -20.96 43.03 6.81
CA HIS A 353 -21.25 43.63 5.51
C HIS A 353 -20.48 42.91 4.40
N LEU A 354 -21.18 42.45 3.36
CA LEU A 354 -20.52 42.01 2.13
C LEU A 354 -20.00 43.26 1.41
N PRO A 355 -18.70 43.37 1.12
CA PRO A 355 -18.08 44.56 0.55
C PRO A 355 -18.32 44.64 -0.98
N LEU A 356 -19.57 44.47 -1.41
CA LEU A 356 -19.99 44.46 -2.80
C LEU A 356 -20.70 45.77 -3.15
N SER A 357 -20.19 46.49 -4.14
CA SER A 357 -20.70 47.80 -4.52
C SER A 357 -20.98 47.92 -6.03
N LEU A 358 -21.83 48.89 -6.38
CA LEU A 358 -22.28 49.18 -7.74
C LEU A 358 -22.37 50.68 -7.98
N HIS A 359 -21.53 51.18 -8.87
CA HIS A 359 -21.36 52.60 -9.14
C HIS A 359 -21.53 52.91 -10.64
N GLY A 360 -21.79 54.18 -10.98
CA GLY A 360 -21.98 54.62 -12.37
C GLY A 360 -23.45 54.82 -12.78
N GLY A 361 -23.66 54.95 -14.09
CA GLY A 361 -24.92 55.28 -14.74
C GLY A 361 -25.79 54.07 -15.11
N LEU A 362 -26.84 54.32 -15.89
CA LEU A 362 -27.79 53.29 -16.34
C LEU A 362 -27.22 52.45 -17.50
N ARG A 363 -27.88 51.32 -17.80
CA ARG A 363 -27.50 50.38 -18.87
C ARG A 363 -26.06 49.89 -18.69
N LYS A 364 -25.25 49.77 -19.75
CA LYS A 364 -23.86 49.27 -19.68
C LYS A 364 -22.84 50.26 -19.09
N ASN A 365 -23.28 51.40 -18.55
CA ASN A 365 -22.40 52.44 -18.02
C ASN A 365 -22.24 52.35 -16.50
N PHE A 366 -22.16 51.14 -15.93
CA PHE A 366 -21.87 50.92 -14.51
C PHE A 366 -20.64 50.01 -14.34
N ALA A 367 -20.09 50.03 -13.14
CA ALA A 367 -19.05 49.11 -12.70
C ALA A 367 -19.47 48.46 -11.37
N MET A 368 -18.99 47.24 -11.16
CA MET A 368 -19.15 46.49 -9.92
C MET A 368 -17.80 46.24 -9.29
N LYS A 369 -17.77 46.24 -7.98
CA LYS A 369 -16.55 46.01 -7.23
C LYS A 369 -16.83 45.13 -6.03
N LEU A 370 -15.98 44.13 -5.83
CA LEU A 370 -15.87 43.41 -4.57
C LEU A 370 -14.61 43.93 -3.86
N ASP A 371 -14.79 44.78 -2.87
CA ASP A 371 -13.69 45.33 -2.09
C ASP A 371 -13.02 44.25 -1.23
N LYS A 372 -11.74 44.45 -0.95
CA LYS A 372 -10.96 43.56 -0.07
C LYS A 372 -11.58 43.53 1.33
N SER A 373 -11.60 42.35 1.95
CA SER A 373 -12.12 42.16 3.31
C SER A 373 -11.46 40.95 4.00
N ASP A 374 -11.78 40.77 5.27
CA ASP A 374 -11.41 39.61 6.10
C ASP A 374 -12.35 38.41 5.91
N LEU A 375 -13.26 38.46 4.94
CA LEU A 375 -14.18 37.37 4.64
C LEU A 375 -13.43 36.18 4.02
N THR A 376 -13.81 34.97 4.42
CA THR A 376 -13.41 33.73 3.75
C THR A 376 -14.44 33.38 2.69
N ILE A 377 -14.04 33.49 1.42
CA ILE A 377 -14.90 33.17 0.28
C ILE A 377 -14.37 31.92 -0.43
N GLY A 378 -15.19 30.88 -0.54
CA GLY A 378 -14.88 29.64 -1.25
C GLY A 378 -15.60 29.55 -2.58
N VAL A 379 -14.97 28.94 -3.58
CA VAL A 379 -15.59 28.53 -4.84
C VAL A 379 -15.36 27.03 -5.01
N LEU A 380 -16.43 26.25 -5.07
CA LEU A 380 -16.37 24.81 -5.34
C LEU A 380 -16.36 24.62 -6.86
N GLU A 381 -15.22 24.16 -7.39
CA GLU A 381 -14.93 24.12 -8.81
C GLU A 381 -15.15 22.71 -9.39
N ARG A 382 -15.61 22.66 -10.64
CA ARG A 382 -15.53 21.44 -11.44
C ARG A 382 -14.14 21.37 -12.07
N LYS A 383 -13.33 20.38 -11.70
CA LYS A 383 -12.14 20.07 -12.47
C LYS A 383 -12.56 19.40 -13.77
N GLU A 384 -12.15 19.97 -14.90
CA GLU A 384 -12.22 19.31 -16.21
C GLU A 384 -11.20 18.18 -16.32
#